data_AF-A0A7G7MLD2-F1
#
_entry.id   AF-A0A7G7MLD2-F1
#
_cell.length_a   1.000
_cell.length_b   1.000
_cell.length_c   1.000
_cell.angle_alpha   90.00
_cell.angle_beta   90.00
_cell.angle_gamma   90.00
#
_symmetry.space_group_name_H-M   'P 1'
#
loop_
_entity.id
_entity.type
_entity.pdbx_description
1 polymer ?
#
loop_
_entity_poly.entity_id
_entity_poly.type
_entity_poly.pdbx_seq_one_letter_code
_entity_poly.pdbx_strand_id
1 'polypeptide(L)'
;MNYIDQLAYEIREQVPRKDLPDESSLPLFRIYAVLLLAKGGRVDARDVHNAWVAWSNDVNPGHASSVPFEELSRDVALEDMPYVRAIHEVAARVERNL
;
A
#
# COMPACT_ATOMS: atom_id res chain seq x y z
N MET A 1 -8.75 4.04 -17.85
CA MET A 1 -7.52 3.89 -17.07
C MET A 1 -6.78 5.21 -17.09
N ASN A 2 -6.54 5.80 -15.91
CA ASN A 2 -5.76 7.04 -15.77
C ASN A 2 -4.39 6.74 -15.13
N TYR A 3 -3.58 7.77 -14.89
CA TYR A 3 -2.24 7.60 -14.30
C TYR A 3 -2.25 6.98 -12.90
N ILE A 4 -3.29 7.21 -12.09
CA ILE A 4 -3.46 6.55 -10.78
C ILE A 4 -3.73 5.06 -10.96
N ASP A 5 -4.60 4.67 -11.90
CA ASP A 5 -4.83 3.25 -12.19
C ASP A 5 -3.55 2.57 -12.66
N GLN A 6 -2.77 3.22 -13.53
CA GLN A 6 -1.52 2.67 -14.02
C GLN A 6 -0.51 2.45 -12.88
N LEU A 7 -0.28 3.45 -12.03
CA LEU A 7 0.59 3.31 -10.87
C LEU A 7 0.09 2.23 -9.89
N ALA A 8 -1.23 2.14 -9.69
CA ALA A 8 -1.82 1.11 -8.84
C ALA A 8 -1.52 -0.32 -9.37
N TYR A 9 -1.63 -0.53 -10.68
CA TYR A 9 -1.25 -1.80 -11.31
C TYR A 9 0.24 -2.08 -11.16
N GLU A 10 1.10 -1.10 -11.44
CA GLU A 10 2.55 -1.26 -11.32
C GLU A 10 2.96 -1.61 -9.89
N ILE A 11 2.39 -0.95 -8.87
CA ILE A 11 2.64 -1.27 -7.46
C ILE A 11 2.16 -2.69 -7.14
N ARG A 12 0.95 -3.07 -7.57
CA ARG A 12 0.39 -4.41 -7.34
C ARG A 12 1.30 -5.51 -7.91
N GLU A 13 1.86 -5.30 -9.09
CA GLU A 13 2.76 -6.26 -9.73
C GLU A 13 4.09 -6.46 -8.97
N GLN A 14 4.51 -5.49 -8.14
CA GLN A 14 5.71 -5.62 -7.31
C GLN A 14 5.45 -6.37 -5.98
N VAL A 15 4.20 -6.53 -5.56
CA VAL A 15 3.88 -7.25 -4.31
C VAL A 15 3.89 -8.76 -4.56
N PRO A 16 4.58 -9.57 -3.73
CA PRO A 16 4.56 -11.02 -3.87
C PRO A 16 3.13 -11.57 -3.81
N ARG A 17 2.78 -12.50 -4.69
CA ARG A 17 1.42 -13.06 -4.80
C ARG A 17 0.86 -13.60 -3.48
N LYS A 18 1.70 -14.15 -2.61
CA LYS A 18 1.32 -14.68 -1.30
C LYS A 18 0.88 -13.59 -0.30
N ASP A 19 1.31 -12.35 -0.52
CA ASP A 19 1.06 -11.21 0.36
C ASP A 19 -0.09 -10.34 -0.19
N LEU A 20 -0.55 -10.58 -1.43
CA LEU A 20 -1.66 -9.85 -2.04
C LEU A 20 -2.97 -10.18 -1.34
N PRO A 21 -3.85 -9.19 -1.09
CA PRO A 21 -5.23 -9.47 -0.76
C PRO A 21 -5.93 -10.04 -2.00
N ASP A 22 -7.18 -10.48 -1.85
CA ASP A 22 -7.99 -10.98 -2.96
C ASP A 22 -8.07 -10.00 -4.15
N GLU A 23 -8.62 -10.47 -5.29
CA GLU A 23 -8.68 -9.67 -6.53
C GLU A 23 -9.45 -8.35 -6.39
N SER A 24 -10.25 -8.17 -5.33
CA SER A 24 -11.01 -6.95 -5.07
C SER A 24 -10.16 -5.78 -4.53
N SER A 25 -8.86 -5.98 -4.29
CA SER A 25 -7.97 -5.00 -3.66
C SER A 25 -7.45 -3.87 -4.56
N LEU A 26 -7.86 -3.77 -5.82
CA LEU A 26 -7.47 -2.64 -6.68
C LEU A 26 -7.73 -1.24 -6.06
N PRO A 27 -8.85 -0.98 -5.35
CA PRO A 27 -9.08 0.28 -4.65
C PRO A 27 -7.98 0.62 -3.64
N LEU A 28 -7.44 -0.36 -2.90
CA LEU A 28 -6.31 -0.16 -1.99
C LEU A 28 -5.07 0.34 -2.74
N PHE A 29 -4.74 -0.29 -3.87
CA PHE A 29 -3.57 0.09 -4.66
C PHE A 29 -3.68 1.49 -5.27
N ARG A 30 -4.90 2.00 -5.49
CA ARG A 30 -5.10 3.42 -5.87
C ARG A 30 -4.73 4.36 -4.74
N ILE A 31 -5.03 4.00 -3.48
CA ILE A 31 -4.60 4.80 -2.31
C ILE A 31 -3.07 4.77 -2.20
N TYR A 32 -2.44 3.61 -2.42
CA TYR A 32 -0.98 3.51 -2.45
C TYR A 32 -0.34 4.31 -3.59
N ALA A 33 -0.98 4.38 -4.76
CA ALA A 33 -0.52 5.27 -5.84
C ALA A 33 -0.56 6.75 -5.43
N VAL A 34 -1.56 7.17 -4.64
CA VAL A 34 -1.57 8.53 -4.06
C VAL A 34 -0.43 8.72 -3.06
N LEU A 35 -0.13 7.74 -2.21
CA LEU A 35 1.02 7.79 -1.30
C LEU A 35 2.35 7.91 -2.06
N LEU A 36 2.50 7.16 -3.16
CA LEU A 36 3.66 7.26 -4.04
C LEU A 36 3.84 8.69 -4.55
N LEU A 37 2.77 9.32 -5.05
CA LEU A 37 2.84 10.68 -5.58
C LEU A 37 3.12 11.74 -4.50
N ALA A 38 2.62 11.51 -3.28
CA ALA A 38 2.78 12.47 -2.17
C ALA A 38 4.14 12.36 -1.47
N LYS A 39 4.67 11.14 -1.30
CA LYS A 39 5.86 10.87 -0.47
C LYS A 39 6.99 10.16 -1.22
N GLY A 40 6.73 9.51 -2.34
CA GLY A 40 7.72 8.76 -3.12
C GLY A 40 8.42 7.70 -2.26
N GLY A 41 9.75 7.66 -2.33
CA GLY A 41 10.58 6.78 -1.49
C GLY A 41 10.54 7.06 0.02
N ARG A 42 9.82 8.09 0.49
CA ARG A 42 9.63 8.38 1.92
C ARG A 42 8.37 7.76 2.52
N VAL A 43 7.63 6.95 1.75
CA VAL A 43 6.53 6.14 2.29
C VAL A 43 7.11 5.15 3.32
N ASP A 44 6.49 5.06 4.48
CA ASP A 44 6.84 4.10 5.53
C ASP A 44 5.68 3.14 5.84
N ALA A 45 5.92 2.18 6.74
CA ALA A 45 4.93 1.17 7.10
C ALA A 45 3.68 1.79 7.76
N ARG A 46 3.81 2.92 8.47
CA ARG A 46 2.67 3.61 9.08
C ARG A 46 1.77 4.24 8.03
N ASP A 47 2.33 4.83 6.96
CA ASP A 47 1.53 5.35 5.86
C ASP A 47 0.72 4.24 5.18
N VAL A 48 1.38 3.10 4.91
CA VAL A 48 0.76 1.92 4.31
C VAL A 48 -0.37 1.40 5.20
N HIS A 49 -0.11 1.22 6.49
CA HIS A 49 -1.09 0.76 7.45
C HIS A 49 -2.31 1.67 7.51
N ASN A 50 -2.10 2.99 7.63
CA ASN A 50 -3.20 3.96 7.67
C ASN A 50 -4.07 3.90 6.40
N ALA A 51 -3.44 3.76 5.24
CA ALA A 51 -4.15 3.60 3.97
C ALA A 51 -4.90 2.26 3.89
N TRP A 52 -4.28 1.17 4.37
CA TRP A 52 -4.92 -0.13 4.46
C TRP A 52 -6.13 -0.11 5.40
N VAL A 53 -6.02 0.49 6.59
CA VAL A 53 -7.13 0.64 7.54
C VAL A 53 -8.28 1.42 6.89
N ALA A 54 -7.97 2.53 6.21
CA ALA A 54 -8.99 3.33 5.51
C ALA A 54 -9.75 2.51 4.47
N TRP A 55 -9.06 1.70 3.66
CA TRP A 55 -9.68 0.78 2.71
C TRP A 55 -10.43 -0.38 3.40
N SER A 56 -9.85 -0.92 4.47
CA SER A 56 -10.43 -2.03 5.23
C SER A 56 -11.79 -1.69 5.81
N ASN A 57 -12.08 -0.41 6.10
CA ASN A 57 -13.38 0.00 6.61
C ASN A 57 -14.53 -0.32 5.65
N ASP A 58 -14.29 -0.35 4.34
CA ASP A 58 -15.32 -0.68 3.35
C ASP A 58 -15.45 -2.19 3.11
N VAL A 59 -14.40 -2.96 3.44
CA VAL A 59 -14.30 -4.40 3.14
C VAL A 59 -14.53 -5.28 4.37
N ASN A 60 -13.96 -4.89 5.50
CA ASN A 60 -14.07 -5.53 6.81
C ASN A 60 -13.98 -4.47 7.95
N PRO A 61 -15.08 -3.73 8.23
CA PRO A 61 -15.12 -2.63 9.20
C PRO A 61 -14.76 -2.97 10.66
N GLY A 62 -14.50 -4.24 10.98
CA GLY A 62 -14.17 -4.72 12.32
C GLY A 62 -12.87 -5.53 12.39
N HIS A 63 -11.97 -5.36 11.41
CA HIS A 63 -10.71 -6.09 11.41
C HIS A 63 -9.89 -5.76 12.66
N ALA A 64 -9.34 -6.79 13.34
CA ALA A 64 -8.66 -6.62 14.63
C ALA A 64 -7.42 -5.72 14.55
N SER A 65 -6.75 -5.70 13.40
CA SER A 65 -5.60 -4.82 13.13
C SER A 65 -5.97 -3.37 12.77
N SER A 66 -7.26 -3.00 12.73
CA SER A 66 -7.71 -1.61 12.48
C SER A 66 -7.54 -0.72 13.72
N VAL A 67 -6.32 -0.68 14.23
CA VAL A 67 -5.84 0.13 15.36
C VAL A 67 -4.68 1.02 14.90
N PRO A 68 -4.27 2.05 15.66
CA PRO A 68 -3.06 2.82 15.35
C PRO A 68 -1.82 1.93 15.16
N PHE A 69 -0.91 2.32 14.25
CA PHE A 69 0.27 1.52 13.90
C PHE A 69 1.14 1.14 15.11
N GLU A 70 1.27 2.04 16.08
CA GLU A 70 2.04 1.80 17.30
C GLU A 70 1.42 0.78 18.25
N GLU A 71 0.15 0.45 18.06
CA GLU A 71 -0.57 -0.55 18.85
C GLU A 71 -0.48 -1.95 18.22
N LEU A 72 0.10 -2.08 17.03
CA LEU A 72 0.33 -3.36 16.38
C LEU A 72 1.43 -4.16 17.09
N SER A 73 1.29 -5.48 17.06
CA SER A 73 2.43 -6.35 17.32
C SER A 73 3.47 -6.16 16.22
N ARG A 74 4.75 -6.42 16.55
CA ARG A 74 5.84 -6.31 15.58
C ARG A 74 5.60 -7.16 14.33
N ASP A 75 5.08 -8.37 14.50
CA ASP A 75 4.86 -9.30 13.40
C ASP A 75 3.77 -8.79 12.46
N VAL A 76 2.68 -8.23 13.00
CA VAL A 76 1.61 -7.63 12.19
C VAL A 76 2.11 -6.38 11.46
N ALA A 77 2.87 -5.51 12.13
CA ALA A 77 3.46 -4.34 11.48
C ALA A 77 4.45 -4.70 10.35
N LEU A 78 5.06 -5.90 10.38
CA LEU A 78 5.93 -6.37 9.31
C LEU A 78 5.16 -6.78 8.05
N GLU A 79 3.85 -7.03 8.15
CA GLU A 79 2.97 -7.36 7.01
C GLU A 79 2.80 -6.18 6.05
N ASP A 80 3.03 -4.94 6.49
CA ASP A 80 3.01 -3.74 5.64
C ASP A 80 4.26 -3.61 4.75
N MET A 81 5.38 -4.24 5.14
CA MET A 81 6.67 -4.04 4.50
C MET A 81 6.75 -4.46 3.02
N PRO A 82 6.09 -5.55 2.55
CA PRO A 82 5.99 -5.84 1.12
C PRO A 82 5.42 -4.70 0.29
N TYR A 83 4.42 -3.98 0.81
CA TYR A 83 3.79 -2.86 0.13
C TYR A 83 4.66 -1.62 0.13
N VAL A 84 5.35 -1.33 1.24
CA VAL A 84 6.36 -0.26 1.31
C VAL A 84 7.42 -0.47 0.21
N ARG A 85 7.97 -1.68 0.11
CA ARG A 85 8.96 -2.02 -0.91
C ARG A 85 8.41 -1.86 -2.33
N ALA A 86 7.19 -2.34 -2.58
CA ALA A 86 6.54 -2.20 -3.87
C ALA A 86 6.37 -0.73 -4.29
N ILE A 87 5.92 0.12 -3.37
CA ILE A 87 5.79 1.56 -3.60
C ILE A 87 7.15 2.19 -3.90
N HIS A 88 8.20 1.85 -3.15
CA HIS A 88 9.55 2.37 -3.37
C HIS A 88 10.12 1.99 -4.73
N GLU A 89 9.93 0.73 -5.16
CA GLU A 89 10.40 0.25 -6.46
C GLU A 89 9.75 1.03 -7.62
N VAL A 90 8.45 1.28 -7.54
CA VAL A 90 7.73 2.08 -8.55
C VAL A 90 8.13 3.55 -8.45
N ALA A 91 8.24 4.12 -7.25
CA ALA A 91 8.67 5.50 -7.04
C ALA A 91 10.04 5.77 -7.69
N ALA A 92 11.01 4.87 -7.49
CA ALA A 92 12.33 4.99 -8.10
C ALA A 92 12.30 4.93 -9.64
N ARG A 93 11.30 4.26 -10.25
CA ARG A 93 11.12 4.27 -11.72
C ARG A 93 10.51 5.59 -12.19
N VAL A 94 9.51 6.09 -11.49
CA VAL A 94 8.86 7.38 -11.79
C VAL A 94 9.87 8.52 -11.71
N GLU A 95 10.67 8.58 -10.65
CA GLU A 95 11.70 9.60 -10.46
C GLU A 95 12.79 9.60 -11.55
N ARG A 96 13.10 8.42 -12.13
CA ARG A 96 14.06 8.29 -13.23
C ARG A 96 13.50 8.71 -14.60
N ASN A 97 12.19 8.83 -14.71
CA ASN A 97 11.49 9.19 -15.94
C ASN A 97 11.04 10.66 -15.96
N LEU A 98 11.38 11.43 -14.94
CA LEU A 98 11.22 12.89 -14.84
C LEU A 98 12.53 13.60 -15.22
#